data_AF-A0A959YXT9-F1
#
_entry.id   AF-A0A959YXT9-F1
#
_cell.length_a   1.000
_cell.length_b   1.000
_cell.length_c   1.000
_cell.angle_alpha   90.00
_cell.angle_beta   90.00
_cell.angle_gamma   90.00
#
_symmetry.space_group_name_H-M   'P 1'
#
loop_
_entity.id
_entity.type
_entity.pdbx_description
1 polymer ?
#
loop_
_entity_poly.entity_id
_entity_poly.type
_entity_poly.pdbx_seq_one_letter_code
_entity_poly.pdbx_strand_id
1 'polypeptide(L)'
;MKQLYALLMLIPTGLMAQSLVSTSPQNRTALLEDFTGVNCGYCPEGHVIAHDLADAHPGEVVVVGVHAGSFAVPSGSQPDFRTPEGTTINDHFGVNSYPAGIVDRYPFSGGIVQGRGAWEGMVNEALELPSPVNIGLESSYNSGAQQLDITVELFYTSDSPGGNDYIHVLVKEDHLTGWQTDYGNGNQPNYDHTEVMRAYATPVWGDEVTTTTAGSSVTRTYSLAVNAAWTLANLEVVAFVGEYQGQVYQAREVMADGGTTLVVGELTSTAGSAFQSGSPGSGLSLGNDLTNLLGADEDYEVSLSSADAPGDWTGTFSVGGMSYNAPATINITDGSTEAITVDITPGNTVGIATYTLTVASTSNNNAPVLVQEYHVISGVTDLVVNNPQAETHEPIYEGALSAANQLGRAKTSRNTFLGFGEAGALTDVLNLYLNVSWTFPSITDDVVGVLEDFLDNGGNLFIAGQDIGWDQSGDANAYGTAITQAFYSDYMHATYIADGSTANSSVTFEAGDLVFGNVPGSGINSVFGTNSYPEEIEPIAPAVPILRYNNPNKIGGLRVETGGYKLVYFGVGPEQMSDPAVAEAMVR
;
A
#
# COMPACT_ATOMS: atom_id res chain seq x y z
N MET A 1 -62.84 -28.89 10.91
CA MET A 1 -61.46 -29.37 10.72
C MET A 1 -61.27 -29.70 9.24
N LYS A 2 -60.68 -28.79 8.47
CA LYS A 2 -60.25 -29.05 7.08
C LYS A 2 -58.72 -29.03 7.12
N GLN A 3 -58.10 -30.19 6.96
CA GLN A 3 -56.64 -30.32 6.88
C GLN A 3 -56.20 -29.93 5.46
N LEU A 4 -55.37 -28.91 5.35
CA LEU A 4 -54.65 -28.56 4.13
C LEU A 4 -53.32 -29.33 4.15
N TYR A 5 -53.09 -30.18 3.16
CA TYR A 5 -51.79 -30.82 2.94
C TYR A 5 -50.92 -29.87 2.11
N ALA A 6 -49.80 -29.41 2.67
CA ALA A 6 -48.77 -28.71 1.93
C ALA A 6 -47.91 -29.75 1.18
N LEU A 7 -47.90 -29.66 -0.15
CA LEU A 7 -47.06 -30.48 -1.02
C LEU A 7 -45.70 -29.78 -1.14
N LEU A 8 -44.66 -30.38 -0.56
CA LEU A 8 -43.27 -29.93 -0.68
C LEU A 8 -42.76 -30.39 -2.06
N MET A 9 -42.60 -29.48 -3.02
CA MET A 9 -41.81 -29.74 -4.22
C MET A 9 -40.33 -29.53 -3.88
N LEU A 10 -39.55 -30.62 -3.90
CA LEU A 10 -38.09 -30.52 -4.02
C LEU A 10 -37.77 -30.10 -5.46
N ILE A 11 -37.25 -28.89 -5.63
CA ILE A 11 -36.58 -28.46 -6.87
C ILE A 11 -35.10 -28.83 -6.70
N PRO A 12 -34.48 -29.57 -7.63
CA PRO A 12 -33.04 -29.80 -7.59
C PRO A 12 -32.32 -28.48 -7.87
N THR A 13 -31.65 -27.92 -6.87
CA THR A 13 -30.72 -26.80 -7.00
C THR A 13 -29.44 -27.29 -7.66
N GLY A 14 -29.31 -27.04 -8.96
CA GLY A 14 -28.14 -27.38 -9.77
C GLY A 14 -27.84 -26.32 -10.82
N LEU A 15 -28.14 -25.06 -10.51
CA LEU A 15 -27.58 -23.88 -11.16
C LEU A 15 -26.78 -23.20 -10.06
N MET A 16 -25.46 -23.20 -10.15
CA MET A 16 -24.68 -22.24 -9.38
C MET A 16 -25.14 -20.87 -9.88
N ALA A 17 -25.79 -20.10 -9.01
CA ALA A 17 -25.99 -18.69 -9.31
C ALA A 17 -24.59 -18.04 -9.38
N GLN A 18 -24.43 -17.07 -10.28
CA GLN A 18 -23.26 -16.19 -10.28
C GLN A 18 -23.06 -15.62 -8.87
N SER A 19 -21.86 -15.72 -8.32
CA SER A 19 -21.55 -15.26 -6.96
C SER A 19 -20.77 -13.96 -7.02
N LEU A 20 -21.11 -13.03 -6.13
CA LEU A 20 -20.39 -11.77 -5.95
C LEU A 20 -19.18 -11.92 -5.02
N VAL A 21 -19.00 -13.09 -4.40
CA VAL A 21 -18.05 -13.27 -3.31
C VAL A 21 -17.25 -14.57 -3.47
N SER A 22 -15.94 -14.51 -3.21
CA SER A 22 -15.10 -15.70 -3.18
C SER A 22 -15.42 -16.57 -1.97
N THR A 23 -15.24 -17.89 -2.10
CA THR A 23 -15.37 -18.84 -0.97
C THR A 23 -14.03 -19.20 -0.32
N SER A 24 -12.92 -18.78 -0.93
CA SER A 24 -11.57 -18.94 -0.37
C SER A 24 -11.34 -17.93 0.75
N PRO A 25 -10.70 -18.30 1.89
CA PRO A 25 -10.35 -17.34 2.94
C PRO A 25 -9.56 -16.14 2.39
N GLN A 26 -9.93 -14.94 2.85
CA GLN A 26 -9.25 -13.69 2.52
C GLN A 26 -8.80 -12.96 3.79
N ASN A 27 -7.77 -12.14 3.65
CA ASN A 27 -7.50 -11.11 4.64
C ASN A 27 -8.55 -10.00 4.57
N ARG A 28 -8.50 -9.07 5.52
CA ARG A 28 -9.36 -7.89 5.50
C ARG A 28 -8.91 -6.94 4.39
N THR A 29 -9.88 -6.21 3.87
CA THR A 29 -9.66 -4.86 3.35
C THR A 29 -9.76 -3.87 4.49
N ALA A 30 -9.01 -2.77 4.41
CA ALA A 30 -9.09 -1.70 5.39
C ALA A 30 -10.20 -0.71 5.04
N LEU A 31 -11.15 -0.49 5.95
CA LEU A 31 -12.08 0.65 5.88
C LEU A 31 -11.51 1.82 6.68
N LEU A 32 -11.12 2.90 6.01
CA LEU A 32 -10.72 4.17 6.64
C LEU A 32 -11.91 5.15 6.66
N GLU A 33 -12.48 5.35 7.84
CA GLU A 33 -13.43 6.45 8.08
C GLU A 33 -12.63 7.72 8.46
N ASP A 34 -12.45 8.64 7.50
CA ASP A 34 -11.78 9.94 7.69
C ASP A 34 -12.76 10.99 8.20
N PHE A 35 -12.67 11.32 9.48
CA PHE A 35 -13.44 12.39 10.10
C PHE A 35 -12.82 13.74 9.76
N THR A 36 -13.58 14.53 9.00
CA THR A 36 -13.12 15.77 8.37
C THR A 36 -14.13 16.92 8.51
N GLY A 37 -13.76 18.11 8.00
CA GLY A 37 -14.65 19.26 7.93
C GLY A 37 -14.12 20.41 7.07
N VAL A 38 -15.03 21.11 6.41
CA VAL A 38 -14.72 22.21 5.47
C VAL A 38 -13.95 23.38 6.10
N ASN A 39 -13.93 23.50 7.43
CA ASN A 39 -13.18 24.53 8.15
C ASN A 39 -11.89 24.02 8.83
N CYS A 40 -11.52 22.75 8.66
CA CYS A 40 -10.34 22.12 9.24
C CYS A 40 -9.10 22.33 8.36
N GLY A 41 -8.13 23.12 8.83
CA GLY A 41 -6.96 23.50 8.03
C GLY A 41 -5.92 22.40 7.77
N TYR A 42 -5.94 21.31 8.54
CA TYR A 42 -5.07 20.15 8.33
C TYR A 42 -5.77 18.99 7.59
N CYS A 43 -7.08 19.06 7.40
CA CYS A 43 -7.83 18.00 6.73
C CYS A 43 -7.45 17.81 5.25
N PRO A 44 -7.05 18.84 4.48
CA PRO A 44 -6.52 18.62 3.13
C PRO A 44 -5.31 17.67 3.08
N GLU A 45 -4.43 17.72 4.09
CA GLU A 45 -3.30 16.78 4.21
C GLU A 45 -3.79 15.36 4.52
N GLY A 46 -4.82 15.23 5.36
CA GLY A 46 -5.49 13.95 5.61
C GLY A 46 -6.12 13.38 4.34
N HIS A 47 -6.82 14.19 3.54
CA HIS A 47 -7.43 13.74 2.29
C HIS A 47 -6.38 13.19 1.31
N VAL A 48 -5.22 13.85 1.20
CA VAL A 48 -4.09 13.37 0.38
C VAL A 48 -3.61 12.01 0.90
N ILE A 49 -3.35 11.89 2.20
CA ILE A 49 -2.88 10.61 2.78
C ILE A 49 -3.91 9.49 2.57
N ALA A 50 -5.20 9.76 2.77
CA ALA A 50 -6.24 8.76 2.56
C ALA A 50 -6.33 8.31 1.09
N HIS A 51 -6.23 9.25 0.15
CA HIS A 51 -6.21 8.95 -1.29
C HIS A 51 -4.97 8.16 -1.68
N ASP A 52 -3.79 8.59 -1.22
CA ASP A 52 -2.52 7.89 -1.48
C ASP A 52 -2.55 6.45 -0.93
N LEU A 53 -3.21 6.21 0.21
CA LEU A 53 -3.40 4.87 0.75
C LEU A 53 -4.34 4.01 -0.11
N ALA A 54 -5.43 4.58 -0.63
CA ALA A 54 -6.31 3.87 -1.56
C ALA A 54 -5.60 3.51 -2.88
N ASP A 55 -4.81 4.44 -3.40
CA ASP A 55 -4.01 4.26 -4.62
C ASP A 55 -2.89 3.23 -4.44
N ALA A 56 -2.26 3.19 -3.27
CA ALA A 56 -1.22 2.23 -2.94
C ALA A 56 -1.75 0.79 -2.77
N HIS A 57 -3.04 0.63 -2.46
CA HIS A 57 -3.69 -0.63 -2.14
C HIS A 57 -5.02 -0.79 -2.91
N PRO A 58 -4.98 -0.82 -4.25
CA PRO A 58 -6.18 -0.78 -5.08
C PRO A 58 -7.09 -1.99 -4.84
N GLY A 59 -8.33 -1.73 -4.45
CA GLY A 59 -9.32 -2.76 -4.12
C GLY A 59 -9.17 -3.36 -2.71
N GLU A 60 -8.16 -2.93 -1.96
CA GLU A 60 -7.87 -3.39 -0.60
C GLU A 60 -8.13 -2.32 0.47
N VAL A 61 -8.21 -1.05 0.10
CA VAL A 61 -8.54 0.07 0.99
C VAL A 61 -9.80 0.79 0.50
N VAL A 62 -10.74 1.03 1.41
CA VAL A 62 -11.99 1.75 1.20
C VAL A 62 -11.97 3.00 2.07
N VAL A 63 -12.05 4.18 1.47
CA VAL A 63 -12.06 5.46 2.19
C VAL A 63 -13.48 6.03 2.24
N VAL A 64 -13.87 6.57 3.40
CA VAL A 64 -15.13 7.29 3.58
C VAL A 64 -14.88 8.57 4.35
N GLY A 65 -15.06 9.72 3.68
CA GLY A 65 -14.98 11.06 4.26
C GLY A 65 -16.23 11.41 5.08
N VAL A 66 -16.10 11.36 6.40
CA VAL A 66 -17.15 11.65 7.38
C VAL A 66 -17.07 13.12 7.83
N HIS A 67 -17.86 13.98 7.18
CA HIS A 67 -18.00 15.38 7.57
C HIS A 67 -18.84 15.52 8.84
N ALA A 68 -18.19 15.75 9.98
CA ALA A 68 -18.85 15.83 11.28
C ALA A 68 -18.17 16.80 12.27
N GLY A 69 -18.83 17.04 13.40
CA GLY A 69 -18.33 17.90 14.47
C GLY A 69 -18.22 19.39 14.12
N SER A 70 -17.42 20.11 14.92
CA SER A 70 -17.38 21.58 14.91
C SER A 70 -16.76 22.16 13.63
N PHE A 71 -15.76 21.48 13.05
CA PHE A 71 -15.09 21.95 11.84
C PHE A 71 -15.88 21.69 10.56
N ALA A 72 -16.86 20.78 10.60
CA ALA A 72 -17.76 20.54 9.46
C ALA A 72 -18.95 21.50 9.41
N VAL A 73 -19.19 22.32 10.45
CA VAL A 73 -20.30 23.29 10.45
C VAL A 73 -20.03 24.40 9.43
N PRO A 74 -20.85 24.55 8.38
CA PRO A 74 -20.63 25.59 7.38
C PRO A 74 -20.99 26.98 7.90
N SER A 75 -20.39 27.99 7.28
CA SER A 75 -20.67 29.41 7.49
C SER A 75 -20.89 30.12 6.15
N GLY A 76 -21.78 31.10 6.13
CA GLY A 76 -22.06 31.87 4.91
C GLY A 76 -22.57 30.98 3.77
N SER A 77 -21.82 30.92 2.67
CA SER A 77 -22.12 30.12 1.47
C SER A 77 -21.31 28.83 1.36
N GLN A 78 -20.64 28.40 2.44
CA GLN A 78 -19.93 27.13 2.45
C GLN A 78 -20.91 25.95 2.27
N PRO A 79 -20.51 24.88 1.56
CA PRO A 79 -21.34 23.70 1.41
C PRO A 79 -21.52 22.97 2.75
N ASP A 80 -22.68 22.35 2.94
CA ASP A 80 -22.93 21.47 4.09
C ASP A 80 -22.83 20.02 3.62
N PHE A 81 -21.71 19.37 3.96
CA PHE A 81 -21.48 17.95 3.66
C PHE A 81 -21.81 17.02 4.82
N ARG A 82 -22.29 17.56 5.95
CA ARG A 82 -22.63 16.75 7.11
C ARG A 82 -23.85 15.87 6.85
N THR A 83 -23.85 14.69 7.44
CA THR A 83 -25.00 13.80 7.50
C THR A 83 -25.39 13.50 8.95
N PRO A 84 -26.67 13.19 9.23
CA PRO A 84 -27.10 12.70 10.55
C PRO A 84 -26.33 11.45 10.99
N GLU A 85 -26.05 10.54 10.04
CA GLU A 85 -25.31 9.31 10.26
C GLU A 85 -23.86 9.59 10.63
N GLY A 86 -23.17 10.47 9.90
CA GLY A 86 -21.79 10.88 10.22
C GLY A 86 -21.67 11.56 11.57
N THR A 87 -22.65 12.38 11.94
CA THR A 87 -22.72 12.96 13.29
C THR A 87 -22.87 11.87 14.37
N THR A 88 -23.71 10.87 14.10
CA THR A 88 -23.94 9.75 15.04
C THR A 88 -22.67 8.92 15.24
N ILE A 89 -21.95 8.62 14.16
CA ILE A 89 -20.69 7.85 14.21
C ILE A 89 -19.61 8.65 14.94
N ASN A 90 -19.44 9.94 14.60
CA ASN A 90 -18.50 10.85 15.26
C ASN A 90 -18.70 10.89 16.78
N ASP A 91 -19.96 11.05 17.21
CA ASP A 91 -20.31 11.15 18.62
C ASP A 91 -20.11 9.81 19.36
N HIS A 92 -20.38 8.68 18.70
CA HIS A 92 -20.18 7.33 19.27
C HIS A 92 -18.70 7.05 19.55
N PHE A 93 -17.82 7.36 18.61
CA PHE A 93 -16.37 7.17 18.78
C PHE A 93 -15.69 8.33 19.53
N GLY A 94 -16.43 9.37 19.90
CA GLY A 94 -15.92 10.50 20.68
C GLY A 94 -14.88 11.35 19.93
N VAL A 95 -14.98 11.40 18.60
CA VAL A 95 -14.05 12.15 17.75
C VAL A 95 -14.21 13.65 18.05
N ASN A 96 -13.11 14.29 18.49
CA ASN A 96 -13.09 15.68 18.94
C ASN A 96 -11.93 16.52 18.36
N SER A 97 -11.13 15.92 17.48
CA SER A 97 -10.00 16.52 16.77
C SER A 97 -10.05 16.07 15.31
N TYR A 98 -9.61 16.92 14.39
CA TYR A 98 -9.73 16.70 12.94
C TYR A 98 -8.43 17.14 12.23
N PRO A 99 -7.95 16.42 11.19
CA PRO A 99 -8.49 15.14 10.74
C PRO A 99 -8.24 14.05 11.78
N ALA A 100 -9.15 13.08 11.85
CA ALA A 100 -9.01 11.88 12.65
C ALA A 100 -9.50 10.70 11.82
N GLY A 101 -8.81 9.57 11.89
CA GLY A 101 -9.14 8.37 11.14
C GLY A 101 -9.45 7.23 12.09
N ILE A 102 -10.37 6.38 11.65
CA ILE A 102 -10.67 5.09 12.25
C ILE A 102 -10.49 4.04 11.16
N VAL A 103 -9.59 3.09 11.37
CA VAL A 103 -9.41 1.94 10.47
C VAL A 103 -10.08 0.72 11.08
N ASP A 104 -11.00 0.12 10.33
CA ASP A 104 -11.76 -1.09 10.70
C ASP A 104 -12.46 -1.02 12.06
N ARG A 105 -12.60 0.17 12.66
CA ARG A 105 -13.06 0.37 14.05
C ARG A 105 -12.31 -0.52 15.05
N TYR A 106 -11.07 -0.88 14.73
CA TYR A 106 -10.23 -1.78 15.51
C TYR A 106 -9.19 -0.99 16.31
N PRO A 107 -8.94 -1.34 17.59
CA PRO A 107 -7.93 -0.65 18.38
C PRO A 107 -6.51 -1.13 18.02
N PHE A 108 -5.92 -0.54 16.98
CA PHE A 108 -4.50 -0.69 16.65
C PHE A 108 -3.60 0.01 17.70
N SER A 109 -2.28 -0.04 17.50
CA SER A 109 -1.31 0.64 18.39
C SER A 109 -1.61 2.14 18.46
N GLY A 110 -2.14 2.62 19.60
CA GLY A 110 -2.57 4.01 19.81
C GLY A 110 -4.09 4.22 19.99
N GLY A 111 -4.90 3.17 19.80
CA GLY A 111 -6.36 3.19 19.99
C GLY A 111 -7.15 3.26 18.67
N ILE A 112 -8.48 3.41 18.78
CA ILE A 112 -9.40 3.39 17.62
C ILE A 112 -9.34 4.70 16.81
N VAL A 113 -9.30 5.85 17.50
CA VAL A 113 -9.32 7.17 16.86
C VAL A 113 -7.91 7.74 16.86
N GLN A 114 -7.31 7.89 15.68
CA GLN A 114 -5.93 8.34 15.55
C GLN A 114 -5.75 9.46 14.53
N GLY A 115 -4.68 10.22 14.69
CA GLY A 115 -4.29 11.26 13.73
C GLY A 115 -3.68 10.67 12.46
N ARG A 116 -3.67 11.47 11.39
CA ARG A 116 -3.21 11.08 10.03
C ARG A 116 -1.86 10.38 9.94
N GLY A 117 -0.91 10.70 10.83
CA GLY A 117 0.41 10.06 10.84
C GLY A 117 0.40 8.58 11.22
N ALA A 118 -0.71 8.04 11.72
CA ALA A 118 -0.84 6.63 12.07
C ALA A 118 -1.61 5.80 11.03
N TRP A 119 -2.25 6.43 10.04
CA TRP A 119 -3.22 5.74 9.16
C TRP A 119 -2.57 4.67 8.29
N GLU A 120 -1.39 4.95 7.73
CA GLU A 120 -0.63 3.98 6.93
C GLU A 120 -0.29 2.72 7.74
N GLY A 121 0.25 2.89 8.94
CA GLY A 121 0.54 1.76 9.85
C GLY A 121 -0.71 0.96 10.19
N MET A 122 -1.82 1.62 10.52
CA MET A 122 -3.08 0.93 10.81
C MET A 122 -3.67 0.20 9.60
N VAL A 123 -3.58 0.78 8.39
CA VAL A 123 -4.02 0.14 7.15
C VAL A 123 -3.17 -1.10 6.89
N ASN A 124 -1.84 -0.99 6.94
CA ASN A 124 -0.95 -2.13 6.73
C ASN A 124 -1.22 -3.25 7.74
N GLU A 125 -1.38 -2.92 9.02
CA GLU A 125 -1.76 -3.90 10.05
C GLU A 125 -3.14 -4.53 9.76
N ALA A 126 -4.12 -3.76 9.27
CA ALA A 126 -5.45 -4.28 8.93
C ALA A 126 -5.39 -5.31 7.79
N LEU A 127 -4.62 -5.02 6.74
CA LEU A 127 -4.48 -5.87 5.55
C LEU A 127 -3.79 -7.22 5.84
N GLU A 128 -3.05 -7.33 6.95
CA GLU A 128 -2.45 -8.58 7.41
C GLU A 128 -3.41 -9.46 8.22
N LEU A 129 -4.53 -8.90 8.70
CA LEU A 129 -5.47 -9.64 9.52
C LEU A 129 -6.34 -10.57 8.67
N PRO A 130 -6.59 -11.82 9.11
CA PRO A 130 -7.57 -12.67 8.45
C PRO A 130 -8.98 -12.12 8.66
N SER A 131 -9.83 -12.28 7.64
CA SER A 131 -11.25 -11.97 7.76
C SER A 131 -12.07 -13.26 7.95
N PRO A 132 -13.00 -13.32 8.92
CA PRO A 132 -13.90 -14.46 9.07
C PRO A 132 -14.98 -14.53 7.97
N VAL A 133 -15.13 -13.46 7.18
CA VAL A 133 -16.20 -13.29 6.20
C VAL A 133 -15.70 -12.51 4.98
N ASN A 134 -16.00 -13.04 3.81
CA ASN A 134 -15.83 -12.32 2.55
C ASN A 134 -17.13 -11.58 2.23
N ILE A 135 -17.03 -10.43 1.56
CA ILE A 135 -18.18 -9.63 1.10
C ILE A 135 -18.08 -9.40 -0.41
N GLY A 136 -19.22 -9.52 -1.07
CA GLY A 136 -19.46 -9.17 -2.46
C GLY A 136 -20.55 -8.11 -2.55
N LEU A 137 -20.47 -7.28 -3.59
CA LEU A 137 -21.32 -6.11 -3.78
C LEU A 137 -21.61 -5.91 -5.27
N GLU A 138 -22.85 -5.62 -5.61
CA GLU A 138 -23.24 -5.05 -6.91
C GLU A 138 -24.23 -3.91 -6.71
N SER A 139 -24.21 -2.94 -7.63
CA SER A 139 -25.15 -1.83 -7.64
C SER A 139 -25.55 -1.45 -9.06
N SER A 140 -26.82 -1.07 -9.24
CA SER A 140 -27.33 -0.55 -10.51
C SER A 140 -28.28 0.62 -10.29
N TYR A 141 -28.29 1.59 -11.20
CA TYR A 141 -29.21 2.72 -11.12
C TYR A 141 -30.50 2.48 -11.89
N ASN A 142 -31.63 2.47 -11.16
CA ASN A 142 -32.95 2.41 -11.74
C ASN A 142 -33.46 3.81 -12.08
N SER A 143 -33.22 4.26 -13.31
CA SER A 143 -33.65 5.58 -13.79
C SER A 143 -35.17 5.82 -13.73
N GLY A 144 -35.99 4.78 -13.76
CA GLY A 144 -37.45 4.89 -13.65
C GLY A 144 -37.93 5.20 -12.23
N ALA A 145 -37.23 4.68 -11.22
CA ALA A 145 -37.52 4.89 -9.80
C ALA A 145 -36.61 5.94 -9.14
N GLN A 146 -35.55 6.38 -9.82
CA GLN A 146 -34.51 7.27 -9.30
C GLN A 146 -33.86 6.73 -8.02
N GLN A 147 -33.54 5.43 -8.02
CA GLN A 147 -32.92 4.74 -6.89
C GLN A 147 -31.78 3.84 -7.35
N LEU A 148 -30.85 3.58 -6.44
CA LEU A 148 -29.89 2.48 -6.55
C LEU A 148 -30.56 1.20 -6.08
N ASP A 149 -30.39 0.12 -6.85
CA ASP A 149 -30.71 -1.25 -6.47
C ASP A 149 -29.39 -1.97 -6.17
N ILE A 150 -29.19 -2.37 -4.90
CA ILE A 150 -27.90 -2.83 -4.36
C ILE A 150 -28.06 -4.26 -3.84
N THR A 151 -27.16 -5.16 -4.21
CA THR A 151 -27.09 -6.52 -3.64
C THR A 151 -25.76 -6.71 -2.90
N VAL A 152 -25.84 -7.22 -1.67
CA VAL A 152 -24.68 -7.61 -0.86
C VAL A 152 -24.72 -9.12 -0.63
N GLU A 153 -23.60 -9.78 -0.86
CA GLU A 153 -23.42 -11.21 -0.58
C GLU A 153 -22.28 -11.41 0.43
N LEU A 154 -22.53 -12.19 1.49
CA LEU A 154 -21.51 -12.60 2.45
C LEU A 154 -21.23 -14.09 2.30
N PHE A 155 -19.96 -14.46 2.48
CA PHE A 155 -19.56 -15.85 2.68
C PHE A 155 -18.65 -15.97 3.89
N TYR A 156 -19.09 -16.70 4.93
CA TYR A 156 -18.30 -16.92 6.14
C TYR A 156 -17.29 -18.05 5.91
N THR A 157 -16.00 -17.71 5.98
CA THR A 157 -14.87 -18.65 5.82
C THR A 157 -14.48 -19.27 7.17
N SER A 158 -14.82 -18.60 8.27
CA SER A 158 -14.78 -19.11 9.64
C SER A 158 -16.01 -18.65 10.43
N ASP A 159 -16.19 -19.13 11.65
CA ASP A 159 -17.22 -18.59 12.55
C ASP A 159 -16.89 -17.12 12.91
N SER A 160 -17.91 -16.27 13.01
CA SER A 160 -17.77 -14.90 13.50
C SER A 160 -17.20 -14.88 14.92
N PRO A 161 -16.16 -14.07 15.19
CA PRO A 161 -15.61 -13.91 16.54
C PRO A 161 -16.63 -13.34 17.54
N GLY A 162 -17.40 -12.32 17.15
CA GLY A 162 -18.36 -11.62 18.01
C GLY A 162 -19.76 -12.26 18.04
N GLY A 163 -20.15 -12.93 16.95
CA GLY A 163 -21.47 -13.53 16.79
C GLY A 163 -22.62 -12.51 16.72
N ASN A 164 -22.31 -11.24 16.48
CA ASN A 164 -23.22 -10.09 16.45
C ASN A 164 -22.91 -9.18 15.26
N ASP A 165 -22.88 -9.78 14.07
CA ASP A 165 -22.44 -9.11 12.84
C ASP A 165 -23.59 -8.34 12.17
N TYR A 166 -23.26 -7.22 11.54
CA TYR A 166 -24.20 -6.33 10.87
C TYR A 166 -23.65 -5.93 9.50
N ILE A 167 -24.53 -5.92 8.48
CA ILE A 167 -24.23 -5.37 7.16
C ILE A 167 -24.54 -3.88 7.18
N HIS A 168 -23.60 -3.08 6.72
CA HIS A 168 -23.75 -1.65 6.48
C HIS A 168 -23.63 -1.37 4.99
N VAL A 169 -24.49 -0.49 4.48
CA VAL A 169 -24.43 -0.03 3.10
C VAL A 169 -24.61 1.48 3.08
N LEU A 170 -23.67 2.18 2.45
CA LEU A 170 -23.68 3.64 2.30
C LEU A 170 -23.30 4.05 0.88
N VAL A 171 -23.53 5.32 0.57
CA VAL A 171 -23.10 5.97 -0.67
C VAL A 171 -22.14 7.11 -0.33
N LYS A 172 -21.04 7.20 -1.07
CA LYS A 172 -20.11 8.33 -1.07
C LYS A 172 -20.10 9.01 -2.45
N GLU A 173 -19.63 10.25 -2.52
CA GLU A 173 -19.54 11.02 -3.76
C GLU A 173 -18.21 11.74 -3.92
N ASP A 174 -17.65 11.61 -5.11
CA ASP A 174 -16.45 12.30 -5.55
C ASP A 174 -16.70 13.61 -6.31
N HIS A 175 -15.62 14.37 -6.44
CA HIS A 175 -15.52 15.61 -7.18
C HIS A 175 -16.57 16.66 -6.81
N LEU A 176 -16.86 16.77 -5.51
CA LEU A 176 -17.71 17.82 -4.96
C LEU A 176 -16.89 19.10 -4.78
N THR A 177 -16.91 19.97 -5.78
CA THR A 177 -16.21 21.26 -5.71
C THR A 177 -16.84 22.18 -4.64
N GLY A 178 -16.05 22.62 -3.67
CA GLY A 178 -16.53 23.42 -2.55
C GLY A 178 -15.44 24.15 -1.75
N TRP A 179 -15.86 24.87 -0.71
CA TRP A 179 -14.93 25.56 0.17
C TRP A 179 -14.15 24.57 1.06
N GLN A 180 -12.87 24.84 1.30
CA GLN A 180 -12.02 24.17 2.27
C GLN A 180 -11.01 25.15 2.90
N THR A 181 -10.89 25.15 4.23
CA THR A 181 -9.76 25.81 4.91
C THR A 181 -8.50 24.96 4.73
N ASP A 182 -7.37 25.59 4.42
CA ASP A 182 -6.09 24.90 4.22
C ASP A 182 -4.96 25.77 4.81
N TYR A 183 -4.21 25.22 5.77
CA TYR A 183 -3.11 25.91 6.44
C TYR A 183 -1.80 25.93 5.63
N GLY A 184 -1.62 25.00 4.69
CA GLY A 184 -0.46 24.93 3.81
C GLY A 184 -0.59 25.84 2.60
N ASN A 185 -1.77 25.85 1.97
CA ASN A 185 -2.01 26.56 0.70
C ASN A 185 -2.92 27.78 0.81
N GLY A 186 -3.42 28.08 2.01
CA GLY A 186 -4.46 29.10 2.24
C GLY A 186 -5.85 28.61 1.81
N ASN A 187 -6.90 29.26 2.30
CA ASN A 187 -8.29 28.84 2.07
C ASN A 187 -8.61 28.66 0.57
N GLN A 188 -9.21 27.51 0.24
CA GLN A 188 -9.53 27.06 -1.10
C GLN A 188 -11.04 27.18 -1.35
N PRO A 189 -11.53 28.11 -2.19
CA PRO A 189 -12.96 28.25 -2.46
C PRO A 189 -13.51 27.19 -3.43
N ASN A 190 -12.65 26.53 -4.20
CA ASN A 190 -12.98 25.51 -5.19
C ASN A 190 -12.11 24.26 -4.96
N TYR A 191 -12.05 23.81 -3.71
CA TYR A 191 -11.41 22.55 -3.37
C TYR A 191 -12.24 21.39 -3.91
N ASP A 192 -11.58 20.37 -4.43
CA ASP A 192 -12.23 19.17 -4.96
C ASP A 192 -12.35 18.14 -3.85
N HIS A 193 -13.55 17.98 -3.28
CA HIS A 193 -13.79 17.00 -2.23
C HIS A 193 -14.10 15.63 -2.84
N THR A 194 -13.36 14.61 -2.43
CA THR A 194 -13.58 13.21 -2.75
C THR A 194 -14.06 12.44 -1.52
N GLU A 195 -14.54 11.22 -1.72
CA GLU A 195 -14.92 10.26 -0.69
C GLU A 195 -16.06 10.72 0.24
N VAL A 196 -16.83 11.75 -0.15
CA VAL A 196 -17.76 12.42 0.76
C VAL A 196 -18.98 11.53 1.00
N MET A 197 -19.15 11.06 2.23
CA MET A 197 -20.33 10.26 2.62
C MET A 197 -21.63 11.05 2.42
N ARG A 198 -22.56 10.48 1.63
CA ARG A 198 -23.84 11.12 1.29
C ARG A 198 -25.02 10.59 2.09
N ALA A 199 -25.14 9.28 2.23
CA ALA A 199 -26.27 8.62 2.92
C ALA A 199 -26.00 7.14 3.20
N TYR A 200 -26.75 6.56 4.15
CA TYR A 200 -26.83 5.11 4.35
C TYR A 200 -28.09 4.53 3.70
N ALA A 201 -27.98 3.33 3.12
CA ALA A 201 -29.10 2.51 2.67
C ALA A 201 -29.62 1.58 3.79
N THR A 202 -28.79 1.30 4.79
CA THR A 202 -29.13 0.62 6.04
C THR A 202 -29.39 1.65 7.17
N PRO A 203 -29.85 1.24 8.36
CA PRO A 203 -29.61 2.03 9.58
C PRO A 203 -28.10 2.29 9.77
N VAL A 204 -27.73 3.35 10.49
CA VAL A 204 -26.32 3.72 10.75
C VAL A 204 -25.51 2.61 11.44
N TRP A 205 -26.19 1.77 12.24
CA TRP A 205 -25.59 0.61 12.92
C TRP A 205 -25.84 -0.73 12.20
N GLY A 206 -26.23 -0.65 10.93
CA GLY A 206 -26.36 -1.80 10.04
C GLY A 206 -27.60 -2.65 10.27
N ASP A 207 -27.71 -3.70 9.46
CA ASP A 207 -28.74 -4.73 9.52
C ASP A 207 -28.16 -6.05 10.02
N GLU A 208 -28.82 -6.67 11.00
CA GLU A 208 -28.35 -7.88 11.69
C GLU A 208 -28.17 -9.08 10.75
N VAL A 209 -27.03 -9.76 10.89
CA VAL A 209 -26.71 -11.03 10.25
C VAL A 209 -26.90 -12.16 11.27
N THR A 210 -27.96 -12.94 11.12
CA THR A 210 -28.32 -13.99 12.08
C THR A 210 -27.60 -15.32 11.84
N THR A 211 -26.88 -15.47 10.73
CA THR A 211 -26.14 -16.68 10.37
C THR A 211 -24.70 -16.30 10.07
N THR A 212 -23.80 -16.61 11.00
CA THR A 212 -22.41 -16.14 11.02
C THR A 212 -21.41 -17.29 11.24
N THR A 213 -21.78 -18.50 10.82
CA THR A 213 -20.95 -19.71 10.97
C THR A 213 -20.21 -20.05 9.70
N ALA A 214 -19.06 -20.71 9.82
CA ALA A 214 -18.24 -21.14 8.69
C ALA A 214 -19.06 -21.92 7.63
N GLY A 215 -18.82 -21.60 6.35
CA GLY A 215 -19.48 -22.19 5.19
C GLY A 215 -20.90 -21.67 4.92
N SER A 216 -21.38 -20.67 5.67
CA SER A 216 -22.69 -20.05 5.42
C SER A 216 -22.60 -18.85 4.47
N SER A 217 -23.63 -18.69 3.63
CA SER A 217 -23.80 -17.54 2.75
C SER A 217 -25.02 -16.72 3.15
N VAL A 218 -24.93 -15.39 3.01
CA VAL A 218 -26.02 -14.46 3.30
C VAL A 218 -26.14 -13.45 2.17
N THR A 219 -27.28 -13.40 1.50
CA THR A 219 -27.57 -12.36 0.49
C THR A 219 -28.62 -11.38 1.01
N ARG A 220 -28.40 -10.08 0.77
CA ARG A 220 -29.33 -8.99 1.09
C ARG A 220 -29.44 -8.03 -0.08
N THR A 221 -30.61 -7.43 -0.23
CA THR A 221 -30.87 -6.40 -1.23
C THR A 221 -31.33 -5.12 -0.54
N TYR A 222 -30.80 -4.00 -1.00
CA TYR A 222 -31.09 -2.66 -0.49
C TYR A 222 -31.52 -1.75 -1.63
N SER A 223 -32.21 -0.67 -1.27
CA SER A 223 -32.58 0.37 -2.22
C SER A 223 -32.32 1.74 -1.60
N LEU A 224 -31.70 2.64 -2.35
CA LEU A 224 -31.43 4.00 -1.89
C LEU A 224 -31.89 5.02 -2.93
N ALA A 225 -32.76 5.94 -2.54
CA ALA A 225 -33.20 7.02 -3.42
C ALA A 225 -32.04 7.98 -3.71
N VAL A 226 -31.73 8.21 -4.98
CA VAL A 226 -30.65 9.11 -5.39
C VAL A 226 -31.18 10.55 -5.39
N ASN A 227 -30.54 11.42 -4.61
CA ASN A 227 -30.89 12.83 -4.64
C ASN A 227 -30.55 13.42 -6.02
N ALA A 228 -31.47 14.16 -6.61
CA ALA A 228 -31.28 14.78 -7.92
C ALA A 228 -30.13 15.80 -7.99
N ALA A 229 -29.61 16.24 -6.83
CA ALA A 229 -28.43 17.11 -6.74
C ALA A 229 -27.09 16.34 -6.78
N TRP A 230 -27.10 15.01 -6.71
CA TRP A 230 -25.90 14.18 -6.76
C TRP A 230 -25.52 13.87 -8.21
N THR A 231 -24.22 13.78 -8.46
CA THR A 231 -23.68 13.40 -9.77
C THR A 231 -23.48 11.91 -9.81
N LEU A 232 -24.40 11.17 -10.45
CA LEU A 232 -24.40 9.70 -10.48
C LEU A 232 -23.04 9.09 -10.89
N ALA A 233 -22.34 9.69 -11.85
CA ALA A 233 -21.04 9.21 -12.32
C ALA A 233 -19.92 9.32 -11.28
N ASN A 234 -20.13 10.10 -10.21
CA ASN A 234 -19.19 10.27 -9.11
C ASN A 234 -19.67 9.54 -7.85
N LEU A 235 -20.76 8.77 -7.93
CA LEU A 235 -21.29 8.04 -6.78
C LEU A 235 -20.69 6.64 -6.74
N GLU A 236 -20.34 6.22 -5.53
CA GLU A 236 -19.93 4.86 -5.22
C GLU A 236 -20.74 4.32 -4.05
N VAL A 237 -21.03 3.02 -4.08
CA VAL A 237 -21.66 2.29 -2.99
C VAL A 237 -20.57 1.58 -2.22
N VAL A 238 -20.55 1.78 -0.90
CA VAL A 238 -19.69 1.04 0.02
C VAL A 238 -20.56 0.10 0.83
N ALA A 239 -20.15 -1.17 0.91
CA ALA A 239 -20.72 -2.15 1.81
C ALA A 239 -19.64 -2.73 2.73
N PHE A 240 -19.96 -2.88 4.00
CA PHE A 240 -19.06 -3.52 4.97
C PHE A 240 -19.82 -4.35 5.99
N VAL A 241 -19.12 -5.32 6.59
CA VAL A 241 -19.66 -6.20 7.62
C VAL A 241 -18.75 -6.21 8.84
N GLY A 242 -19.33 -6.18 10.03
CA GLY A 242 -18.60 -6.15 11.29
C GLY A 242 -19.51 -6.29 12.50
N GLU A 243 -18.92 -6.25 13.68
CA GLU A 243 -19.64 -6.29 14.95
C GLU A 243 -20.52 -5.05 15.14
N TYR A 244 -21.62 -5.20 15.88
CA TYR A 244 -22.50 -4.09 16.25
C TYR A 244 -21.72 -2.91 16.85
N GLN A 245 -21.68 -1.77 16.14
CA GLN A 245 -20.99 -0.54 16.54
C GLN A 245 -19.48 -0.70 16.84
N GLY A 246 -18.86 -1.76 16.31
CA GLY A 246 -17.50 -2.16 16.63
C GLY A 246 -16.73 -2.55 15.39
N GLN A 247 -15.84 -3.53 15.58
CA GLN A 247 -14.85 -3.96 14.61
C GLN A 247 -15.48 -4.35 13.27
N VAL A 248 -14.94 -3.80 12.18
CA VAL A 248 -15.21 -4.19 10.80
C VAL A 248 -14.31 -5.36 10.42
N TYR A 249 -14.86 -6.31 9.69
CA TYR A 249 -14.15 -7.50 9.22
C TYR A 249 -13.82 -7.44 7.74
N GLN A 250 -14.67 -6.79 6.94
CA GLN A 250 -14.51 -6.71 5.50
C GLN A 250 -15.32 -5.56 4.92
N ALA A 251 -14.78 -4.89 3.90
CA ALA A 251 -15.44 -3.81 3.17
C ALA A 251 -15.21 -3.96 1.66
N ARG A 252 -16.17 -3.53 0.85
CA ARG A 252 -16.01 -3.39 -0.61
C ARG A 252 -16.73 -2.14 -1.07
N GLU A 253 -16.24 -1.58 -2.15
CA GLU A 253 -16.90 -0.51 -2.85
C GLU A 253 -16.99 -0.79 -4.34
N VAL A 254 -18.03 -0.24 -4.96
CA VAL A 254 -18.25 -0.32 -6.41
C VAL A 254 -18.92 0.96 -6.89
N MET A 255 -18.75 1.28 -8.18
CA MET A 255 -19.51 2.34 -8.84
C MET A 255 -21.01 2.18 -8.59
N ALA A 256 -21.69 3.28 -8.27
CA ALA A 256 -23.12 3.23 -7.93
C ALA A 256 -24.00 2.74 -9.09
N ASP A 257 -23.63 3.03 -10.33
CA ASP A 257 -24.31 2.53 -11.52
C ASP A 257 -23.46 1.49 -12.28
N GLY A 258 -23.84 0.23 -12.15
CA GLY A 258 -23.25 -0.89 -12.88
C GLY A 258 -22.00 -1.49 -12.24
N GLY A 259 -21.58 -1.03 -11.06
CA GLY A 259 -20.44 -1.60 -10.35
C GLY A 259 -20.75 -2.98 -9.75
N THR A 260 -19.77 -3.87 -9.75
CA THR A 260 -19.92 -5.25 -9.25
C THR A 260 -18.58 -5.85 -8.81
N THR A 261 -18.62 -6.75 -7.82
CA THR A 261 -17.51 -7.63 -7.43
C THR A 261 -17.70 -9.05 -7.97
N LEU A 262 -18.52 -9.23 -9.01
CA LEU A 262 -18.80 -10.53 -9.62
C LEU A 262 -17.53 -11.37 -9.77
N VAL A 263 -17.55 -12.57 -9.19
CA VAL A 263 -16.46 -13.52 -9.31
C VAL A 263 -16.52 -14.16 -10.68
N VAL A 264 -15.74 -13.62 -11.62
CA VAL A 264 -15.68 -14.12 -12.99
C VAL A 264 -14.83 -15.39 -13.11
N GLY A 265 -13.87 -15.59 -12.21
CA GLY A 265 -12.94 -16.69 -12.24
C GLY A 265 -11.91 -16.59 -11.12
N GLU A 266 -11.00 -17.56 -11.07
CA GLU A 266 -9.88 -17.58 -10.13
C GLU A 266 -8.58 -17.72 -10.93
N LEU A 267 -7.67 -16.76 -10.77
CA LEU A 267 -6.33 -16.78 -11.35
C LEU A 267 -5.33 -17.06 -10.22
N THR A 268 -4.65 -18.20 -10.30
CA THR A 268 -3.64 -18.61 -9.30
C THR A 268 -2.29 -18.77 -9.98
N SER A 269 -1.28 -18.05 -9.50
CA SER A 269 0.09 -18.31 -9.95
C SER A 269 0.55 -19.67 -9.47
N THR A 270 1.08 -20.47 -10.39
CA THR A 270 1.77 -21.73 -10.11
C THR A 270 3.29 -21.56 -10.16
N ALA A 271 3.78 -20.35 -10.43
CA ALA A 271 5.18 -19.99 -10.26
C ALA A 271 5.54 -19.97 -8.76
N GLY A 272 6.76 -20.40 -8.43
CA GLY A 272 7.21 -20.45 -7.03
C GLY A 272 7.35 -19.08 -6.36
N SER A 273 7.48 -18.00 -7.13
CA SER A 273 7.55 -16.61 -6.64
C SER A 273 7.09 -15.64 -7.73
N ALA A 274 6.52 -14.51 -7.33
CA ALA A 274 6.27 -13.37 -8.23
C ALA A 274 7.57 -12.61 -8.56
N PHE A 275 8.60 -12.73 -7.71
CA PHE A 275 9.88 -12.06 -7.85
C PHE A 275 10.92 -13.03 -8.40
N GLN A 276 11.58 -12.64 -9.49
CA GLN A 276 12.45 -13.52 -10.27
C GLN A 276 13.82 -12.88 -10.52
N SER A 277 14.88 -13.67 -10.36
CA SER A 277 16.19 -13.34 -10.90
C SER A 277 16.24 -13.76 -12.37
N GLY A 278 16.58 -12.81 -13.22
CA GLY A 278 16.75 -13.00 -14.66
C GLY A 278 18.22 -13.08 -15.07
N SER A 279 18.46 -13.62 -16.26
CA SER A 279 19.77 -13.58 -16.90
C SER A 279 19.65 -13.21 -18.37
N PRO A 280 20.56 -12.40 -18.95
CA PRO A 280 20.49 -11.98 -20.34
C PRO A 280 20.33 -13.17 -21.31
N GLY A 281 19.30 -13.12 -22.13
CA GLY A 281 18.98 -14.14 -23.14
C GLY A 281 18.44 -15.47 -22.60
N SER A 282 18.23 -15.60 -21.29
CA SER A 282 17.65 -16.79 -20.67
C SER A 282 16.17 -16.56 -20.37
N GLY A 283 15.31 -17.42 -20.92
CA GLY A 283 13.86 -17.33 -20.71
C GLY A 283 13.43 -17.82 -19.33
N LEU A 284 12.60 -17.04 -18.66
CA LEU A 284 11.80 -17.39 -17.50
C LEU A 284 10.42 -17.80 -18.00
N SER A 285 9.86 -18.87 -17.41
CA SER A 285 8.55 -19.40 -17.77
C SER A 285 7.73 -19.57 -16.50
N LEU A 286 6.70 -18.74 -16.35
CA LEU A 286 5.98 -18.50 -15.10
C LEU A 286 4.52 -18.94 -15.27
N GLY A 287 4.17 -20.03 -14.61
CA GLY A 287 2.87 -20.68 -14.78
C GLY A 287 1.77 -20.00 -13.96
N ASN A 288 0.55 -20.07 -14.50
CA ASN A 288 -0.70 -19.63 -13.89
C ASN A 288 -1.80 -20.61 -14.27
N ASP A 289 -2.76 -20.80 -13.39
CA ASP A 289 -4.00 -21.53 -13.63
C ASP A 289 -5.18 -20.56 -13.56
N LEU A 290 -5.98 -20.50 -14.62
CA LEU A 290 -7.21 -19.71 -14.70
C LEU A 290 -8.42 -20.65 -14.71
N THR A 291 -9.27 -20.56 -13.69
CA THR A 291 -10.52 -21.32 -13.60
C THR A 291 -11.73 -20.44 -13.87
N ASN A 292 -12.62 -20.86 -14.77
CA ASN A 292 -13.89 -20.17 -15.02
C ASN A 292 -14.92 -20.51 -13.93
N LEU A 293 -15.50 -19.48 -13.29
CA LEU A 293 -16.45 -19.60 -12.19
C LEU A 293 -17.84 -18.97 -12.47
N LEU A 294 -18.14 -18.59 -13.72
CA LEU A 294 -19.37 -17.88 -14.08
C LEU A 294 -20.64 -18.77 -14.15
N GLY A 295 -20.50 -20.11 -14.09
CA GLY A 295 -21.62 -21.03 -14.28
C GLY A 295 -22.04 -21.19 -15.75
N ALA A 296 -21.22 -20.72 -16.68
CA ALA A 296 -21.39 -20.81 -18.13
C ALA A 296 -20.03 -20.68 -18.82
N ASP A 297 -19.93 -21.18 -20.07
CA ASP A 297 -18.75 -20.96 -20.91
C ASP A 297 -18.53 -19.45 -21.10
N GLU A 298 -17.28 -19.01 -20.98
CA GLU A 298 -16.90 -17.61 -21.06
C GLU A 298 -15.71 -17.40 -21.99
N ASP A 299 -15.74 -16.29 -22.70
CA ASP A 299 -14.59 -15.75 -23.42
C ASP A 299 -13.87 -14.74 -22.51
N TYR A 300 -12.61 -15.01 -22.17
CA TYR A 300 -11.76 -14.07 -21.42
C TYR A 300 -10.79 -13.36 -22.36
N GLU A 301 -10.66 -12.04 -22.21
CA GLU A 301 -9.54 -11.30 -22.77
C GLU A 301 -8.33 -11.44 -21.85
N VAL A 302 -7.29 -12.09 -22.34
CA VAL A 302 -6.00 -12.26 -21.65
C VAL A 302 -4.99 -11.32 -22.28
N SER A 303 -4.30 -10.53 -21.46
CA SER A 303 -3.22 -9.67 -21.93
C SER A 303 -2.03 -9.63 -20.98
N LEU A 304 -0.86 -9.32 -21.54
CA LEU A 304 0.37 -9.11 -20.80
C LEU A 304 0.89 -7.72 -21.13
N SER A 305 1.08 -6.90 -20.11
CA SER A 305 1.75 -5.60 -20.21
C SER A 305 3.06 -5.63 -19.42
N SER A 306 3.90 -4.61 -19.61
CA SER A 306 5.12 -4.45 -18.84
C SER A 306 5.37 -2.99 -18.50
N ALA A 307 5.81 -2.73 -17.27
CA ALA A 307 6.34 -1.45 -16.80
C ALA A 307 7.86 -1.55 -16.66
N ASP A 308 8.57 -0.49 -17.03
CA ASP A 308 10.03 -0.32 -16.92
C ASP A 308 10.92 -1.37 -17.60
N ALA A 309 10.33 -2.29 -18.37
CA ALA A 309 11.07 -3.25 -19.18
C ALA A 309 12.00 -2.55 -20.19
N PRO A 310 13.32 -2.80 -20.13
CA PRO A 310 14.24 -2.30 -21.15
C PRO A 310 13.86 -2.79 -22.55
N GLY A 311 14.12 -1.98 -23.58
CA GLY A 311 13.64 -2.24 -24.94
C GLY A 311 14.18 -3.51 -25.62
N ASP A 312 15.20 -4.15 -25.05
CA ASP A 312 15.74 -5.44 -25.50
C ASP A 312 15.24 -6.63 -24.66
N TRP A 313 14.37 -6.41 -23.68
CA TRP A 313 13.65 -7.46 -22.96
C TRP A 313 12.38 -7.82 -23.72
N THR A 314 11.95 -9.07 -23.63
CA THR A 314 10.73 -9.55 -24.29
C THR A 314 9.81 -10.24 -23.29
N GLY A 315 8.50 -10.02 -23.40
CA GLY A 315 7.47 -10.76 -22.68
C GLY A 315 6.39 -11.25 -23.63
N THR A 316 5.95 -12.49 -23.45
CA THR A 316 4.78 -13.07 -24.12
C THR A 316 4.01 -13.91 -23.12
N PHE A 317 2.76 -14.25 -23.44
CA PHE A 317 2.04 -15.29 -22.71
C PHE A 317 1.65 -16.42 -23.65
N SER A 318 1.40 -17.62 -23.13
CA SER A 318 0.93 -18.75 -23.90
C SER A 318 -0.21 -19.50 -23.21
N VAL A 319 -1.16 -19.97 -24.02
CA VAL A 319 -2.33 -20.75 -23.59
C VAL A 319 -2.50 -21.92 -24.53
N GLY A 320 -2.67 -23.13 -24.01
CA GLY A 320 -2.78 -24.34 -24.84
C GLY A 320 -1.58 -24.59 -25.77
N GLY A 321 -0.39 -24.09 -25.40
CA GLY A 321 0.84 -24.16 -26.21
C GLY A 321 0.92 -23.16 -27.38
N MET A 322 -0.05 -22.26 -27.52
CA MET A 322 0.00 -21.14 -28.46
C MET A 322 0.51 -19.90 -27.75
N SER A 323 1.48 -19.19 -28.37
CA SER A 323 2.08 -17.97 -27.82
C SER A 323 1.44 -16.71 -28.41
N TYR A 324 1.28 -15.70 -27.57
CA TYR A 324 0.64 -14.43 -27.85
C TYR A 324 1.53 -13.26 -27.39
N ASN A 325 1.61 -12.23 -28.24
CA ASN A 325 2.34 -10.98 -28.00
C ASN A 325 1.42 -9.74 -28.04
N ALA A 326 0.12 -9.98 -27.98
CA ALA A 326 -0.95 -8.99 -27.96
C ALA A 326 -2.15 -9.62 -27.21
N PRO A 327 -3.12 -8.83 -26.75
CA PRO A 327 -4.34 -9.36 -26.13
C PRO A 327 -4.99 -10.44 -26.99
N ALA A 328 -5.49 -11.50 -26.33
CA ALA A 328 -6.13 -12.62 -27.00
C ALA A 328 -7.39 -13.06 -26.24
N THR A 329 -8.42 -13.43 -26.99
CA THR A 329 -9.64 -14.01 -26.43
C THR A 329 -9.48 -15.52 -26.28
N ILE A 330 -9.64 -16.01 -25.06
CA ILE A 330 -9.54 -17.42 -24.69
C ILE A 330 -10.90 -17.88 -24.19
N ASN A 331 -11.49 -18.85 -24.88
CA ASN A 331 -12.72 -19.49 -24.44
C ASN A 331 -12.41 -20.55 -23.39
N ILE A 332 -13.09 -20.48 -22.24
CA ILE A 332 -12.94 -21.45 -21.16
C ILE A 332 -14.31 -21.99 -20.79
N THR A 333 -14.47 -23.31 -20.89
CA THR A 333 -15.69 -24.01 -20.49
C THR A 333 -15.97 -23.80 -19.00
N ASP A 334 -17.24 -23.72 -18.63
CA ASP A 334 -17.65 -23.58 -17.21
C ASP A 334 -16.95 -24.58 -16.29
N GLY A 335 -16.42 -24.09 -15.17
CA GLY A 335 -15.71 -24.88 -14.16
C GLY A 335 -14.39 -25.51 -14.61
N SER A 336 -13.94 -25.24 -15.85
CA SER A 336 -12.66 -25.76 -16.36
C SER A 336 -11.51 -24.80 -16.02
N THR A 337 -10.32 -25.37 -15.90
CA THR A 337 -9.08 -24.64 -15.66
C THR A 337 -8.20 -24.69 -16.90
N GLU A 338 -7.73 -23.53 -17.35
CA GLU A 338 -6.74 -23.40 -18.42
C GLU A 338 -5.42 -22.88 -17.86
N ALA A 339 -4.32 -23.50 -18.30
CA ALA A 339 -2.98 -23.07 -17.92
C ALA A 339 -2.53 -21.90 -18.81
N ILE A 340 -2.07 -20.83 -18.18
CA ILE A 340 -1.47 -19.65 -18.82
C ILE A 340 -0.01 -19.56 -18.38
N THR A 341 0.91 -19.53 -19.33
CA THR A 341 2.34 -19.36 -19.04
C THR A 341 2.81 -17.99 -19.49
N VAL A 342 3.40 -17.21 -18.60
CA VAL A 342 4.08 -15.95 -18.92
C VAL A 342 5.55 -16.26 -19.18
N ASP A 343 6.02 -15.96 -20.38
CA ASP A 343 7.39 -16.19 -20.82
C ASP A 343 8.13 -14.84 -20.95
N ILE A 344 9.15 -14.62 -20.12
CA ILE A 344 9.92 -13.38 -20.06
C ILE A 344 11.38 -13.69 -20.39
N THR A 345 12.01 -12.93 -21.27
CA THR A 345 13.45 -13.04 -21.56
C THR A 345 14.13 -11.69 -21.35
N PRO A 346 14.92 -11.53 -20.29
CA PRO A 346 15.75 -10.35 -20.10
C PRO A 346 16.77 -10.18 -21.22
N GLY A 347 16.99 -8.93 -21.61
CA GLY A 347 18.03 -8.52 -22.54
C GLY A 347 19.39 -8.30 -21.87
N ASN A 348 20.33 -7.67 -22.58
CA ASN A 348 21.61 -7.25 -22.02
C ASN A 348 21.52 -5.93 -21.24
N THR A 349 20.49 -5.12 -21.50
CA THR A 349 20.26 -3.89 -20.73
C THR A 349 19.90 -4.27 -19.30
N VAL A 350 20.64 -3.71 -18.35
CA VAL A 350 20.42 -3.87 -16.91
C VAL A 350 19.09 -3.22 -16.52
N GLY A 351 18.34 -3.86 -15.63
CA GLY A 351 17.12 -3.25 -15.12
C GLY A 351 16.30 -4.16 -14.22
N ILE A 352 15.22 -3.56 -13.74
CA ILE A 352 14.09 -4.22 -13.08
C ILE A 352 12.87 -3.92 -13.93
N ALA A 353 12.03 -4.93 -14.16
CA ALA A 353 10.79 -4.78 -14.90
C ALA A 353 9.64 -5.48 -14.19
N THR A 354 8.45 -4.90 -14.27
CA THR A 354 7.20 -5.55 -13.84
C THR A 354 6.42 -5.98 -15.06
N TYR A 355 5.96 -7.23 -15.08
CA TYR A 355 5.07 -7.79 -16.09
C TYR A 355 3.73 -8.11 -15.45
N THR A 356 2.64 -7.57 -16.00
CA THR A 356 1.30 -7.69 -15.43
C THR A 356 0.43 -8.51 -16.38
N LEU A 357 0.10 -9.73 -15.98
CA LEU A 357 -0.89 -10.57 -16.64
C LEU A 357 -2.28 -10.15 -16.16
N THR A 358 -3.15 -9.83 -17.11
CA THR A 358 -4.55 -9.48 -16.82
C THR A 358 -5.51 -10.42 -17.54
N VAL A 359 -6.60 -10.76 -16.87
CA VAL A 359 -7.69 -11.58 -17.41
C VAL A 359 -9.02 -10.90 -17.11
N ALA A 360 -9.74 -10.51 -18.15
CA ALA A 360 -11.05 -9.87 -18.05
C ALA A 360 -12.14 -10.70 -18.72
N SER A 361 -13.31 -10.81 -18.09
CA SER A 361 -14.51 -11.39 -18.73
C SER A 361 -14.99 -10.46 -19.84
N THR A 362 -15.27 -11.01 -21.03
CA THR A 362 -15.78 -10.23 -22.16
C THR A 362 -17.30 -10.03 -22.13
N SER A 363 -18.01 -10.84 -21.33
CA SER A 363 -19.46 -10.70 -21.12
C SER A 363 -19.80 -9.83 -19.89
N ASN A 364 -18.86 -9.63 -18.97
CA ASN A 364 -19.05 -8.88 -17.72
C ASN A 364 -18.00 -7.75 -17.55
N ASN A 365 -18.05 -6.74 -18.41
CA ASN A 365 -17.03 -5.68 -18.49
C ASN A 365 -16.83 -4.83 -17.22
N ASN A 366 -17.79 -4.84 -16.30
CA ASN A 366 -17.69 -4.10 -15.03
C ASN A 366 -17.21 -4.97 -13.86
N ALA A 367 -17.01 -6.28 -14.08
CA ALA A 367 -16.46 -7.16 -13.07
C ALA A 367 -14.96 -6.91 -12.89
N PRO A 368 -14.40 -7.23 -11.71
CA PRO A 368 -12.98 -7.05 -11.45
C PRO A 368 -12.12 -7.82 -12.45
N VAL A 369 -11.06 -7.17 -12.94
CA VAL A 369 -10.03 -7.81 -13.75
C VAL A 369 -9.15 -8.64 -12.84
N LEU A 370 -8.91 -9.90 -13.19
CA LEU A 370 -7.96 -10.74 -12.46
C LEU A 370 -6.54 -10.33 -12.87
N VAL A 371 -5.64 -10.18 -11.90
CA VAL A 371 -4.28 -9.66 -12.11
C VAL A 371 -3.26 -10.59 -11.46
N GLN A 372 -2.18 -10.87 -12.18
CA GLN A 372 -0.96 -11.47 -11.63
C GLN A 372 0.25 -10.67 -12.10
N GLU A 373 1.08 -10.22 -11.16
CA GLU A 373 2.31 -9.50 -11.45
C GLU A 373 3.55 -10.37 -11.29
N TYR A 374 4.57 -10.09 -12.10
CA TYR A 374 5.89 -10.68 -12.00
C TYR A 374 6.95 -9.59 -12.08
N HIS A 375 7.83 -9.53 -11.08
CA HIS A 375 8.95 -8.60 -11.05
C HIS A 375 10.24 -9.34 -11.39
N VAL A 376 11.00 -8.82 -12.35
CA VAL A 376 12.23 -9.46 -12.84
C VAL A 376 13.39 -8.50 -12.71
N ILE A 377 14.43 -8.92 -11.97
CA ILE A 377 15.70 -8.21 -11.84
C ILE A 377 16.78 -8.91 -12.67
N SER A 378 17.53 -8.18 -13.50
CA SER A 378 18.59 -8.79 -14.32
C SER A 378 19.77 -7.84 -14.54
N GLY A 379 20.98 -8.36 -14.30
CA GLY A 379 22.24 -7.63 -14.52
C GLY A 379 22.53 -6.51 -13.52
N VAL A 380 21.76 -6.41 -12.45
CA VAL A 380 21.90 -5.36 -11.42
C VAL A 380 22.96 -5.78 -10.40
N THR A 381 24.00 -4.99 -10.26
CA THR A 381 25.07 -5.10 -9.25
C THR A 381 24.96 -4.03 -8.16
N ASP A 382 24.37 -2.89 -8.46
CA ASP A 382 24.25 -1.73 -7.58
C ASP A 382 22.78 -1.30 -7.50
N LEU A 383 22.12 -1.57 -6.38
CA LEU A 383 20.68 -1.36 -6.24
C LEU A 383 20.38 -0.26 -5.22
N VAL A 384 19.71 0.79 -5.69
CA VAL A 384 19.14 1.83 -4.84
C VAL A 384 17.77 1.38 -4.35
N VAL A 385 17.56 1.38 -3.04
CA VAL A 385 16.28 1.04 -2.40
C VAL A 385 15.76 2.29 -1.71
N ASN A 386 14.60 2.77 -2.14
CA ASN A 386 13.96 3.92 -1.52
C ASN A 386 12.99 3.47 -0.44
N ASN A 387 13.13 4.05 0.75
CA ASN A 387 12.04 4.05 1.72
C ASN A 387 10.87 4.91 1.19
N PRO A 388 9.63 4.63 1.63
CA PRO A 388 8.48 5.45 1.28
C PRO A 388 8.76 6.93 1.56
N GLN A 389 8.42 7.83 0.64
CA GLN A 389 8.65 9.28 0.70
C GLN A 389 10.10 9.74 0.41
N ALA A 390 11.07 8.82 0.35
CA ALA A 390 12.46 9.14 0.02
C ALA A 390 12.73 9.25 -1.49
N GLU A 391 11.78 8.86 -2.34
CA GLU A 391 11.92 8.77 -3.81
C GLU A 391 12.31 10.10 -4.44
N THR A 392 11.87 11.22 -3.85
CA THR A 392 12.22 12.56 -4.33
C THR A 392 13.73 12.87 -4.25
N HIS A 393 14.48 12.12 -3.43
CA HIS A 393 15.92 12.27 -3.24
C HIS A 393 16.75 11.20 -3.96
N GLU A 394 16.11 10.17 -4.50
CA GLU A 394 16.72 9.12 -5.33
C GLU A 394 17.63 9.66 -6.47
N PRO A 395 17.31 10.78 -7.15
CA PRO A 395 18.18 11.29 -8.22
C PRO A 395 19.62 11.62 -7.78
N ILE A 396 19.86 11.86 -6.49
CA ILE A 396 21.20 12.07 -5.95
C ILE A 396 22.03 10.78 -6.05
N TYR A 397 21.42 9.65 -5.69
CA TYR A 397 22.05 8.33 -5.74
C TYR A 397 22.29 7.89 -7.18
N GLU A 398 21.28 8.00 -8.05
CA GLU A 398 21.42 7.70 -9.48
C GLU A 398 22.51 8.54 -10.15
N GLY A 399 22.56 9.84 -9.81
CA GLY A 399 23.59 10.77 -10.28
C GLY A 399 24.99 10.33 -9.87
N ALA A 400 25.18 9.99 -8.59
CA ALA A 400 26.47 9.54 -8.06
C ALA A 400 26.95 8.24 -8.70
N LEU A 401 26.07 7.24 -8.82
CA LEU A 401 26.38 5.97 -9.47
C LEU A 401 26.69 6.16 -10.97
N SER A 402 26.03 7.12 -11.62
CA SER A 402 26.34 7.53 -12.98
C SER A 402 27.73 8.15 -13.11
N ALA A 403 28.08 9.07 -12.23
CA ALA A 403 29.40 9.70 -12.21
C ALA A 403 30.52 8.72 -11.84
N ALA A 404 30.20 7.67 -11.07
CA ALA A 404 31.06 6.54 -10.76
C ALA A 404 31.25 5.57 -11.93
N ASN A 405 30.48 5.74 -13.02
CA ASN A 405 30.42 4.81 -14.16
C ASN A 405 29.98 3.39 -13.76
N GLN A 406 29.09 3.27 -12.77
CA GLN A 406 28.44 2.00 -12.41
C GLN A 406 27.33 1.69 -13.40
N LEU A 407 27.59 0.77 -14.33
CA LEU A 407 26.64 0.44 -15.40
C LEU A 407 25.60 -0.61 -14.98
N GLY A 408 25.88 -1.38 -13.92
CA GLY A 408 25.00 -2.40 -13.35
C GLY A 408 24.01 -1.84 -12.34
N ARG A 409 23.50 -0.62 -12.55
CA ARG A 409 22.67 0.05 -11.54
C ARG A 409 21.18 -0.03 -11.85
N ALA A 410 20.36 -0.16 -10.81
CA ALA A 410 18.92 0.00 -10.85
C ALA A 410 18.42 0.61 -9.54
N LYS A 411 17.12 0.93 -9.52
CA LYS A 411 16.43 1.46 -8.35
C LYS A 411 15.10 0.75 -8.15
N THR A 412 14.63 0.72 -6.91
CA THR A 412 13.40 0.03 -6.54
C THR A 412 12.79 0.63 -5.28
N SER A 413 11.51 0.33 -5.04
CA SER A 413 10.87 0.56 -3.74
C SER A 413 11.34 -0.47 -2.71
N ARG A 414 11.20 -0.14 -1.42
CA ARG A 414 11.41 -1.05 -0.30
C ARG A 414 10.60 -2.35 -0.45
N ASN A 415 9.33 -2.28 -0.83
CA ASN A 415 8.46 -3.47 -0.95
C ASN A 415 8.95 -4.42 -2.06
N THR A 416 9.32 -3.88 -3.22
CA THR A 416 9.86 -4.70 -4.31
C THR A 416 11.24 -5.28 -3.95
N PHE A 417 12.06 -4.56 -3.18
CA PHE A 417 13.32 -5.09 -2.63
C PHE A 417 13.08 -6.28 -1.69
N LEU A 418 12.14 -6.17 -0.75
CA LEU A 418 11.76 -7.27 0.15
C LEU A 418 11.35 -8.51 -0.64
N GLY A 419 10.46 -8.34 -1.63
CA GLY A 419 10.02 -9.44 -2.49
C GLY A 419 11.17 -10.13 -3.23
N PHE A 420 12.16 -9.37 -3.75
CA PHE A 420 13.37 -9.95 -4.32
C PHE A 420 14.25 -10.66 -3.28
N GLY A 421 14.37 -10.10 -2.08
CA GLY A 421 15.13 -10.70 -0.98
C GLY A 421 14.58 -12.04 -0.56
N GLU A 422 13.28 -12.09 -0.24
CA GLU A 422 12.56 -13.30 0.17
C GLU A 422 12.57 -14.38 -0.91
N ALA A 423 12.53 -13.98 -2.19
CA ALA A 423 12.63 -14.89 -3.32
C ALA A 423 14.07 -15.36 -3.63
N GLY A 424 15.08 -14.84 -2.93
CA GLY A 424 16.49 -15.12 -3.22
C GLY A 424 16.94 -14.60 -4.59
N ALA A 425 16.32 -13.53 -5.09
CA ALA A 425 16.53 -12.99 -6.42
C ALA A 425 17.64 -11.92 -6.50
N LEU A 426 18.23 -11.53 -5.36
CA LEU A 426 19.27 -10.50 -5.26
C LEU A 426 20.70 -11.03 -5.52
N THR A 427 20.87 -12.23 -6.05
CA THR A 427 22.18 -12.92 -6.13
C THR A 427 23.28 -12.18 -6.91
N ASP A 428 22.92 -11.39 -7.92
CA ASP A 428 23.87 -10.59 -8.69
C ASP A 428 24.15 -9.21 -8.05
N VAL A 429 23.34 -8.79 -7.07
CA VAL A 429 23.49 -7.51 -6.39
C VAL A 429 24.68 -7.58 -5.44
N LEU A 430 25.60 -6.63 -5.57
CA LEU A 430 26.83 -6.55 -4.77
C LEU A 430 26.76 -5.40 -3.77
N ASN A 431 26.11 -4.30 -4.13
CA ASN A 431 26.01 -3.10 -3.31
C ASN A 431 24.55 -2.64 -3.22
N LEU A 432 24.05 -2.49 -2.00
CA LEU A 432 22.76 -1.86 -1.69
C LEU A 432 22.99 -0.42 -1.24
N TYR A 433 22.16 0.47 -1.76
CA TYR A 433 22.11 1.88 -1.37
C TYR A 433 20.72 2.16 -0.81
N LEU A 434 20.59 2.09 0.52
CA LEU A 434 19.34 2.35 1.21
C LEU A 434 19.17 3.85 1.46
N ASN A 435 18.29 4.45 0.65
CA ASN A 435 17.90 5.85 0.75
C ASN A 435 16.79 5.98 1.80
N VAL A 436 17.17 6.28 3.05
CA VAL A 436 16.23 6.42 4.17
C VAL A 436 15.68 7.85 4.25
N SER A 437 16.46 8.88 3.90
CA SER A 437 16.02 10.28 4.03
C SER A 437 15.52 10.59 5.46
N TRP A 438 14.26 11.00 5.65
CA TRP A 438 13.62 11.19 6.95
C TRP A 438 12.30 10.42 7.02
N THR A 439 12.41 9.08 7.05
CA THR A 439 11.26 8.16 7.02
C THR A 439 11.20 7.31 8.28
N PHE A 440 9.98 7.01 8.76
CA PHE A 440 9.75 6.21 9.96
C PHE A 440 8.70 5.11 9.71
N PRO A 441 8.90 3.87 10.20
CA PRO A 441 10.16 3.35 10.73
C PRO A 441 11.28 3.44 9.69
N SER A 442 12.48 3.82 10.14
CA SER A 442 13.66 3.97 9.29
C SER A 442 14.12 2.64 8.70
N ILE A 443 13.99 1.56 9.49
CA ILE A 443 14.21 0.17 9.11
C ILE A 443 13.17 -0.67 9.86
N THR A 444 12.63 -1.70 9.23
CA THR A 444 11.63 -2.63 9.77
C THR A 444 12.22 -4.05 9.92
N ASP A 445 11.56 -4.91 10.71
CA ASP A 445 12.07 -6.26 11.04
C ASP A 445 12.26 -7.15 9.80
N ASP A 446 11.37 -7.05 8.83
CA ASP A 446 11.43 -7.73 7.53
C ASP A 446 12.62 -7.26 6.67
N VAL A 447 12.87 -5.94 6.64
CA VAL A 447 14.04 -5.35 5.97
C VAL A 447 15.32 -5.81 6.63
N VAL A 448 15.37 -5.87 7.97
CA VAL A 448 16.52 -6.43 8.69
C VAL A 448 16.75 -7.86 8.26
N GLY A 449 15.73 -8.71 8.19
CA GLY A 449 15.87 -10.09 7.75
C GLY A 449 16.56 -10.21 6.39
N VAL A 450 16.13 -9.42 5.40
CA VAL A 450 16.76 -9.41 4.06
C VAL A 450 18.18 -8.79 4.09
N LEU A 451 18.41 -7.73 4.86
CA LEU A 451 19.71 -7.06 4.95
C LEU A 451 20.76 -7.96 5.63
N GLU A 452 20.40 -8.66 6.71
CA GLU A 452 21.28 -9.61 7.38
C GLU A 452 21.70 -10.72 6.42
N ASP A 453 20.74 -11.36 5.74
CA ASP A 453 21.02 -12.39 4.74
C ASP A 453 21.90 -11.85 3.60
N PHE A 454 21.65 -10.63 3.13
CA PHE A 454 22.45 -10.00 2.08
C PHE A 454 23.90 -9.74 2.51
N LEU A 455 24.11 -9.18 3.71
CA LEU A 455 25.43 -8.88 4.27
C LEU A 455 26.21 -10.15 4.60
N ASP A 456 25.56 -11.17 5.16
CA ASP A 456 26.17 -12.46 5.46
C ASP A 456 26.62 -13.21 4.20
N ASN A 457 25.94 -12.98 3.08
CA ASN A 457 26.33 -13.50 1.75
C ASN A 457 27.35 -12.61 1.01
N GLY A 458 27.89 -11.59 1.67
CA GLY A 458 29.00 -10.77 1.19
C GLY A 458 28.61 -9.54 0.38
N GLY A 459 27.33 -9.16 0.41
CA GLY A 459 26.85 -7.89 -0.11
C GLY A 459 27.36 -6.70 0.74
N ASN A 460 27.36 -5.49 0.16
CA ASN A 460 27.77 -4.27 0.86
C ASN A 460 26.59 -3.30 1.01
N LEU A 461 26.55 -2.54 2.11
CA LEU A 461 25.46 -1.60 2.39
C LEU A 461 25.96 -0.16 2.51
N PHE A 462 25.32 0.74 1.78
CA PHE A 462 25.32 2.17 2.03
C PHE A 462 23.95 2.55 2.58
N ILE A 463 23.90 3.24 3.72
CA ILE A 463 22.65 3.72 4.33
C ILE A 463 22.81 5.17 4.78
N ALA A 464 21.86 6.03 4.42
CA ALA A 464 21.91 7.44 4.80
C ALA A 464 20.51 8.07 4.97
N GLY A 465 20.44 8.98 5.94
CA GLY A 465 19.25 9.70 6.35
C GLY A 465 19.48 10.36 7.70
N GLN A 466 18.51 11.13 8.19
CA GLN A 466 18.52 11.63 9.57
C GLN A 466 17.59 10.76 10.44
N ASP A 467 17.82 10.75 11.75
CA ASP A 467 17.06 9.99 12.77
C ASP A 467 17.04 8.45 12.62
N ILE A 468 17.95 7.84 11.85
CA ILE A 468 18.04 6.37 11.75
C ILE A 468 18.40 5.78 13.11
N GLY A 469 19.43 6.31 13.77
CA GLY A 469 19.89 5.90 15.08
C GLY A 469 18.95 6.34 16.21
N TRP A 470 18.31 7.50 16.13
CA TRP A 470 17.26 7.90 17.07
C TRP A 470 16.10 6.91 17.04
N ASP A 471 15.70 6.48 15.84
CA ASP A 471 14.65 5.49 15.67
C ASP A 471 15.01 4.14 16.31
N GLN A 472 16.31 3.83 16.44
CA GLN A 472 16.82 2.64 17.14
C GLN A 472 17.24 2.91 18.60
N SER A 473 16.88 4.06 19.18
CA SER A 473 17.35 4.45 20.52
C SER A 473 16.61 3.78 21.68
N GLY A 474 15.42 3.23 21.43
CA GLY A 474 14.49 2.77 22.46
C GLY A 474 13.72 3.90 23.16
N ASP A 475 13.72 5.11 22.59
CA ASP A 475 12.79 6.18 23.01
C ASP A 475 11.34 5.71 22.87
N ALA A 476 10.45 6.24 23.72
CA ALA A 476 9.03 5.85 23.71
C ALA A 476 8.29 6.27 22.42
N ASN A 477 8.84 7.24 21.66
CA ASN A 477 8.28 7.68 20.39
C ASN A 477 9.07 7.17 19.17
N ALA A 478 10.11 6.37 19.38
CA ALA A 478 10.87 5.72 18.33
C ALA A 478 10.20 4.39 17.94
N TYR A 479 10.44 3.92 16.72
CA TYR A 479 9.83 2.70 16.17
C TYR A 479 10.71 1.45 16.32
N GLY A 480 11.97 1.60 16.72
CA GLY A 480 12.93 0.51 16.78
C GLY A 480 12.51 -0.64 17.68
N THR A 481 12.51 -1.85 17.11
CA THR A 481 12.24 -3.11 17.80
C THR A 481 13.53 -3.70 18.39
N ALA A 482 13.42 -4.81 19.12
CA ALA A 482 14.61 -5.53 19.56
C ALA A 482 15.45 -6.08 18.38
N ILE A 483 14.81 -6.37 17.23
CA ILE A 483 15.48 -6.88 16.02
C ILE A 483 16.25 -5.75 15.33
N THR A 484 15.61 -4.61 15.09
CA THR A 484 16.26 -3.47 14.43
C THR A 484 17.35 -2.84 15.30
N GLN A 485 17.16 -2.81 16.62
CA GLN A 485 18.20 -2.37 17.57
C GLN A 485 19.41 -3.30 17.56
N ALA A 486 19.20 -4.62 17.47
CA ALA A 486 20.28 -5.58 17.35
C ALA A 486 21.06 -5.34 16.06
N PHE A 487 20.37 -5.24 14.91
CA PHE A 487 20.98 -4.94 13.61
C PHE A 487 21.83 -3.65 13.64
N TYR A 488 21.31 -2.58 14.24
CA TYR A 488 22.02 -1.30 14.36
C TYR A 488 23.35 -1.44 15.14
N SER A 489 23.36 -2.25 16.21
CA SER A 489 24.57 -2.47 17.01
C SER A 489 25.51 -3.53 16.43
N ASP A 490 24.97 -4.62 15.87
CA ASP A 490 25.73 -5.82 15.50
C ASP A 490 26.20 -5.78 14.04
N TYR A 491 25.37 -5.27 13.11
CA TYR A 491 25.70 -5.18 11.68
C TYR A 491 26.15 -3.79 11.26
N MET A 492 25.42 -2.73 11.67
CA MET A 492 25.81 -1.35 11.38
C MET A 492 26.98 -0.88 12.26
N HIS A 493 27.25 -1.57 13.37
CA HIS A 493 28.32 -1.24 14.31
C HIS A 493 28.23 0.20 14.82
N ALA A 494 27.03 0.63 15.19
CA ALA A 494 26.73 1.99 15.62
C ALA A 494 26.15 2.02 17.03
N THR A 495 26.50 3.05 17.80
CA THR A 495 25.80 3.44 19.04
C THR A 495 25.18 4.82 18.83
N TYR A 496 23.90 4.97 19.12
CA TYR A 496 23.24 6.28 19.11
C TYR A 496 23.67 7.10 20.32
N ILE A 497 24.01 8.38 20.12
CA ILE A 497 24.48 9.28 21.17
C ILE A 497 23.49 10.42 21.42
N ALA A 498 23.04 11.09 20.36
CA ALA A 498 22.10 12.20 20.46
C ALA A 498 21.40 12.50 19.13
N ASP A 499 20.21 13.09 19.22
CA ASP A 499 19.32 13.43 18.11
C ASP A 499 19.91 14.51 17.17
N GLY A 500 20.91 15.24 17.67
CA GLY A 500 21.40 16.42 17.00
C GLY A 500 20.36 17.55 16.99
N SER A 501 20.63 18.55 16.17
CA SER A 501 19.74 19.69 15.91
C SER A 501 20.38 20.56 14.81
N THR A 502 19.72 21.65 14.43
CA THR A 502 20.29 22.71 13.59
C THR A 502 21.64 23.28 14.08
N ALA A 503 22.05 23.01 15.33
CA ALA A 503 23.39 23.34 15.82
C ALA A 503 24.51 22.55 15.13
N ASN A 504 24.22 21.34 14.66
CA ASN A 504 25.11 20.53 13.83
C ASN A 504 24.96 21.01 12.37
N SER A 505 25.59 22.13 12.03
CA SER A 505 25.27 22.91 10.82
C SER A 505 26.20 22.68 9.62
N SER A 506 27.22 21.84 9.76
CA SER A 506 28.13 21.49 8.67
C SER A 506 28.79 20.14 8.93
N VAL A 507 29.19 19.47 7.85
CA VAL A 507 29.97 18.23 7.87
C VAL A 507 31.42 18.46 7.47
N THR A 508 32.32 17.65 8.02
CA THR A 508 33.73 17.56 7.61
C THR A 508 34.13 16.10 7.61
N PHE A 509 34.71 15.64 6.50
CA PHE A 509 35.19 14.27 6.35
C PHE A 509 36.59 14.09 6.94
N GLU A 510 36.85 12.89 7.45
CA GLU A 510 38.10 12.54 8.09
C GLU A 510 39.23 12.46 7.06
N ALA A 511 40.13 13.45 7.03
CA ALA A 511 41.21 13.54 6.03
C ALA A 511 42.15 12.32 6.00
N GLY A 512 42.22 11.54 7.09
CA GLY A 512 42.98 10.30 7.16
C GLY A 512 42.24 9.06 6.64
N ASP A 513 40.96 9.19 6.32
CA ASP A 513 40.16 8.08 5.81
C ASP A 513 40.49 7.76 4.34
N LEU A 514 40.55 6.47 4.02
CA LEU A 514 40.95 5.99 2.70
C LEU A 514 39.90 6.19 1.62
N VAL A 515 38.62 6.29 2.01
CA VAL A 515 37.48 6.40 1.10
C VAL A 515 37.05 7.87 1.03
N PHE A 516 36.79 8.47 2.19
CA PHE A 516 36.16 9.79 2.29
C PHE A 516 37.13 10.95 2.54
N GLY A 517 38.43 10.69 2.74
CA GLY A 517 39.40 11.73 3.13
C GLY A 517 39.63 12.85 2.11
N ASN A 518 39.16 12.68 0.86
CA ASN A 518 39.20 13.71 -0.18
C ASN A 518 37.86 14.42 -0.41
N VAL A 519 36.80 14.03 0.28
CA VAL A 519 35.48 14.68 0.15
C VAL A 519 35.53 16.02 0.90
N PRO A 520 35.20 17.15 0.26
CA PRO A 520 35.20 18.44 0.95
C PRO A 520 34.05 18.52 1.97
N GLY A 521 34.19 19.39 2.96
CA GLY A 521 33.09 19.70 3.88
C GLY A 521 31.96 20.48 3.21
N SER A 522 30.77 20.42 3.80
CA SER A 522 29.56 21.11 3.31
C SER A 522 28.75 21.65 4.49
N GLY A 523 27.97 22.71 4.27
CA GLY A 523 26.90 23.09 5.18
C GLY A 523 25.72 22.09 5.10
N ILE A 524 24.92 22.04 6.17
CA ILE A 524 23.69 21.23 6.23
C ILE A 524 22.49 22.17 6.06
N ASN A 525 21.65 21.88 5.07
CA ASN A 525 20.38 22.55 4.80
C ASN A 525 19.23 21.85 5.55
N SER A 526 18.22 22.62 5.95
CA SER A 526 16.96 22.09 6.47
C SER A 526 16.01 21.82 5.30
N VAL A 527 16.02 20.60 4.78
CA VAL A 527 15.17 20.18 3.65
C VAL A 527 13.80 19.68 4.10
N PHE A 528 13.64 19.36 5.38
CA PHE A 528 12.39 18.92 6.01
C PHE A 528 11.73 20.06 6.82
N GLY A 529 11.68 21.26 6.23
CA GLY A 529 11.14 22.45 6.87
C GLY A 529 11.98 22.90 8.08
N THR A 530 11.38 22.99 9.27
CA THR A 530 12.10 23.34 10.51
C THR A 530 12.76 22.15 11.18
N ASN A 531 12.52 20.94 10.68
CA ASN A 531 12.98 19.69 11.26
C ASN A 531 14.36 19.34 10.67
N SER A 532 15.37 19.29 11.52
CA SER A 532 16.75 19.00 11.14
C SER A 532 17.46 18.39 12.33
N TYR A 533 17.65 17.08 12.23
CA TYR A 533 18.14 16.20 13.29
C TYR A 533 19.33 15.37 12.80
N PRO A 534 20.43 16.02 12.36
CA PRO A 534 21.66 15.32 11.99
C PRO A 534 22.27 14.68 13.24
N GLU A 535 21.95 13.40 13.43
CA GLU A 535 22.17 12.64 14.64
C GLU A 535 23.64 12.34 14.90
N GLU A 536 23.97 12.19 16.17
CA GLU A 536 25.31 11.92 16.67
C GLU A 536 25.42 10.44 17.01
N ILE A 537 26.47 9.80 16.49
CA ILE A 537 26.70 8.36 16.63
C ILE A 537 28.11 8.07 17.15
N GLU A 538 28.35 6.89 17.70
CA GLU A 538 29.68 6.39 18.05
C GLU A 538 29.95 5.03 17.39
N PRO A 539 31.10 4.84 16.70
CA PRO A 539 31.43 3.58 16.06
C PRO A 539 31.77 2.48 17.08
N ILE A 540 31.24 1.27 16.85
CA ILE A 540 31.63 0.03 17.53
C ILE A 540 32.69 -0.65 16.67
N ALA A 541 33.82 -1.09 17.24
CA ALA A 541 34.85 -1.78 16.46
C ALA A 541 34.25 -3.01 15.72
N PRO A 542 34.54 -3.21 14.42
CA PRO A 542 35.64 -2.63 13.64
C PRO A 542 35.32 -1.30 12.93
N ALA A 543 34.15 -0.70 13.17
CA ALA A 543 33.78 0.56 12.55
C ALA A 543 34.73 1.71 12.94
N VAL A 544 34.89 2.65 12.02
CA VAL A 544 35.69 3.87 12.21
C VAL A 544 34.89 5.11 11.80
N PRO A 545 35.11 6.26 12.44
CA PRO A 545 34.45 7.50 12.04
C PRO A 545 34.96 7.96 10.67
N ILE A 546 34.06 8.52 9.86
CA ILE A 546 34.39 9.10 8.53
C ILE A 546 33.89 10.53 8.35
N LEU A 547 32.91 10.95 9.15
CA LEU A 547 32.29 12.27 9.08
C LEU A 547 32.06 12.83 10.48
N ARG A 548 32.41 14.10 10.65
CA ARG A 548 32.14 14.87 11.88
C ARG A 548 31.32 16.10 11.57
N TYR A 549 30.55 16.56 12.55
CA TYR A 549 29.87 17.84 12.45
C TYR A 549 30.83 19.01 12.72
N ASN A 550 30.31 20.24 12.73
CA ASN A 550 31.03 21.46 13.10
C ASN A 550 31.72 21.41 14.48
N ASN A 551 31.41 20.44 15.33
CA ASN A 551 32.17 20.07 16.51
C ASN A 551 32.93 18.77 16.27
N PRO A 552 34.27 18.75 16.41
CA PRO A 552 35.09 17.56 16.14
C PRO A 552 34.84 16.40 17.10
N ASN A 553 34.10 16.57 18.19
CA ASN A 553 33.72 15.45 19.06
C ASN A 553 32.39 14.79 18.66
N LYS A 554 31.66 15.38 17.70
CA LYS A 554 30.38 14.87 17.23
C LYS A 554 30.56 14.17 15.89
N ILE A 555 30.33 12.86 15.88
CA ILE A 555 30.47 12.01 14.70
C ILE A 555 29.08 11.87 14.07
N GLY A 556 28.98 12.09 12.76
CA GLY A 556 27.75 11.95 11.99
C GLY A 556 27.83 10.85 10.93
N GLY A 557 28.94 10.13 10.84
CA GLY A 557 29.07 9.02 9.92
C GLY A 557 30.22 8.08 10.26
N LEU A 558 30.03 6.81 9.91
CA LEU A 558 30.99 5.72 10.10
C LEU A 558 31.07 4.84 8.87
N ARG A 559 32.17 4.07 8.78
CA ARG A 559 32.24 2.92 7.88
C ARG A 559 32.74 1.69 8.62
N VAL A 560 32.31 0.53 8.13
CA VAL A 560 32.65 -0.79 8.62
C VAL A 560 33.34 -1.56 7.50
N GLU A 561 34.39 -2.30 7.86
CA GLU A 561 34.97 -3.33 7.01
C GLU A 561 35.17 -4.59 7.84
N THR A 562 34.34 -5.61 7.57
CA THR A 562 34.44 -6.93 8.22
C THR A 562 35.13 -7.91 7.29
N GLY A 563 35.24 -9.18 7.70
CA GLY A 563 35.68 -10.24 6.80
C GLY A 563 34.63 -10.64 5.75
N GLY A 564 33.36 -10.26 5.95
CA GLY A 564 32.22 -10.63 5.11
C GLY A 564 31.71 -9.50 4.23
N TYR A 565 31.54 -8.30 4.79
CA TYR A 565 30.88 -7.17 4.13
C TYR A 565 31.54 -5.82 4.45
N LYS A 566 31.13 -4.80 3.69
CA LYS A 566 31.43 -3.39 3.97
C LYS A 566 30.14 -2.62 4.18
N LEU A 567 30.19 -1.64 5.06
CA LEU A 567 29.05 -0.78 5.35
C LEU A 567 29.48 0.69 5.47
N VAL A 568 28.66 1.60 4.96
CA VAL A 568 28.76 3.04 5.20
C VAL A 568 27.44 3.52 5.77
N TYR A 569 27.49 4.26 6.87
CA TYR A 569 26.33 4.87 7.49
C TYR A 569 26.58 6.36 7.74
N PHE A 570 25.67 7.19 7.24
CA PHE A 570 25.59 8.62 7.57
C PHE A 570 24.27 8.92 8.30
N GLY A 571 24.36 9.49 9.50
CA GLY A 571 23.24 10.05 10.28
C GLY A 571 22.80 11.45 9.80
N VAL A 572 23.11 11.76 8.55
CA VAL A 572 22.71 12.97 7.83
C VAL A 572 22.62 12.57 6.35
N GLY A 573 21.53 12.93 5.69
CA GLY A 573 21.30 12.51 4.32
C GLY A 573 22.06 13.36 3.28
N PRO A 574 22.46 12.78 2.13
CA PRO A 574 23.04 13.53 1.01
C PRO A 574 22.16 14.70 0.55
N GLU A 575 20.85 14.56 0.62
CA GLU A 575 19.85 15.59 0.30
C GLU A 575 19.98 16.83 1.17
N GLN A 576 20.57 16.70 2.37
CA GLN A 576 20.78 17.82 3.28
C GLN A 576 22.06 18.61 2.98
N MET A 577 22.90 18.20 2.02
CA MET A 577 24.15 18.92 1.73
C MET A 577 23.88 20.22 0.95
N SER A 578 24.44 21.32 1.45
CA SER A 578 24.37 22.62 0.78
C SER A 578 25.12 22.69 -0.55
N ASP A 579 26.18 21.87 -0.70
CA ASP A 579 26.91 21.66 -1.94
C ASP A 579 26.49 20.31 -2.57
N PRO A 580 25.78 20.32 -3.72
CA PRO A 580 25.38 19.10 -4.42
C PRO A 580 26.55 18.20 -4.82
N ALA A 581 27.75 18.75 -5.05
CA ALA A 581 28.92 17.94 -5.37
C ALA A 581 29.40 17.13 -4.15
N VAL A 582 29.15 17.62 -2.93
CA VAL A 582 29.40 16.86 -1.70
C VAL A 582 28.34 15.79 -1.51
N ALA A 583 27.06 16.07 -1.78
CA ALA A 583 25.99 15.07 -1.77
C ALA A 583 26.33 13.88 -2.68
N GLU A 584 26.74 14.16 -3.92
CA GLU A 584 27.14 13.14 -4.89
C GLU A 584 28.39 12.36 -4.43
N ALA A 585 29.38 13.06 -3.87
CA ALA A 585 30.62 12.46 -3.37
C ALA A 585 30.44 11.64 -2.08
N MET A 586 29.34 11.81 -1.35
CA MET A 586 28.99 10.93 -0.22
C MET A 586 28.61 9.54 -0.69
N VAL A 587 27.92 9.44 -1.83
CA VAL A 587 27.38 8.18 -2.34
C VAL A 587 28.38 7.44 -3.24
N ARG A 588 29.21 8.17 -3.99
CA ARG A 588 30.20 7.64 -4.94
C ARG A 588 31.38 6.95 -4.25
#